data_AF-A0A7C3VUF5-F1
#
_entry.id   AF-A0A7C3VUF5-F1
#
_cell.length_a   1.000
_cell.length_b   1.000
_cell.length_c   1.000
_cell.angle_alpha   90.00
_cell.angle_beta   90.00
_cell.angle_gamma   90.00
#
_symmetry.space_group_name_H-M   'P 1'
#
loop_
_entity.id
_entity.type
_entity.pdbx_description
1 polymer ?
#
loop_
_entity_poly.entity_id
_entity_poly.type
_entity_poly.pdbx_seq_one_letter_code
_entity_poly.pdbx_strand_id
1 'polypeptide(L)' 'MPGIGIPELIVILLIVLVIFGAGRLPEIGSGLGKAIRGFKESIQGKDAIDVTPKKEVREKKEESESKEKKEKEAD' A
#
# COMPACT_ATOMS: atom_id res chain seq x y z
N MET A 1 14.12 -22.98 -21.17
CA MET A 1 14.87 -22.89 -19.90
C MET A 1 13.85 -23.04 -18.77
N PRO A 2 14.06 -23.90 -17.77
CA PRO A 2 13.18 -23.95 -16.62
C PRO A 2 13.26 -22.59 -15.90
N GLY A 3 12.19 -21.82 -15.98
CA GLY A 3 12.05 -20.56 -15.26
C GLY A 3 11.63 -20.86 -13.83
N ILE A 4 12.21 -20.16 -12.86
CA ILE A 4 11.74 -20.23 -11.48
C ILE A 4 10.30 -19.68 -11.47
N GLY A 5 9.34 -20.56 -11.20
CA GLY A 5 7.96 -20.19 -11.05
C GLY A 5 7.65 -19.71 -9.63
N ILE A 6 6.42 -19.22 -9.47
CA ILE A 6 5.83 -18.97 -8.15
C ILE A 6 5.97 -20.17 -7.19
N PRO A 7 5.74 -21.45 -7.59
CA PRO A 7 5.87 -22.57 -6.66
C PRO A 7 7.30 -22.77 -6.14
N GLU A 8 8.33 -22.64 -6.98
CA GLU A 8 9.72 -22.74 -6.52
C GLU A 8 10.09 -21.63 -5.54
N LEU A 9 9.61 -20.39 -5.78
CA LEU A 9 9.80 -19.28 -4.83
C LEU A 9 9.15 -19.56 -3.47
N ILE A 10 7.98 -20.20 -3.42
CA ILE A 10 7.32 -20.57 -2.16
C ILE A 10 8.14 -21.61 -1.39
N VAL A 11 8.72 -22.59 -2.09
CA VAL A 11 9.58 -23.61 -1.45
C VAL A 11 10.82 -22.96 -0.83
N ILE A 12 11.47 -22.05 -1.56
CA ILE A 12 12.63 -21.30 -1.05
C ILE A 12 12.22 -20.44 0.16
N LEU A 13 11.08 -19.75 0.07
CA LEU A 13 10.54 -18.93 1.15
C LEU A 13 10.30 -19.77 2.41
N LEU A 14 9.74 -20.97 2.28
CA LEU A 14 9.54 -21.90 3.39
C LEU A 14 10.86 -22.31 4.06
N ILE A 15 11.89 -22.64 3.28
CA ILE A 15 13.21 -22.98 3.82
C ILE A 15 13.80 -21.81 4.61
N VAL A 16 13.74 -20.60 4.06
CA VAL A 16 14.17 -19.37 4.73
C VAL A 16 13.36 -19.15 6.02
N LEU A 17 12.03 -19.38 5.98
CA LEU A 17 11.17 -19.24 7.15
C LEU A 17 11.49 -20.25 8.25
N VAL A 18 11.96 -21.44 7.91
CA VAL A 18 12.39 -22.45 8.90
C VAL A 18 13.71 -22.03 9.56
N ILE A 19 14.66 -21.51 8.79
CA ILE A 19 15.97 -21.08 9.32
C ILE A 19 15.84 -19.81 10.17
N PHE A 20 15.12 -18.80 9.66
CA PHE A 20 14.99 -17.51 10.33
C PHE A 20 13.80 -17.48 11.31
N GLY A 21 12.82 -18.35 11.15
CA GLY A 21 11.56 -18.33 11.90
C GLY A 21 10.51 -17.37 11.30
N ALA A 22 9.23 -17.72 11.43
CA ALA A 22 8.12 -16.92 10.89
C ALA A 22 8.00 -15.50 11.52
N GLY A 23 8.52 -15.31 12.74
CA GLY A 23 8.50 -14.02 13.43
C GLY A 23 9.54 -13.00 12.93
N ARG A 24 10.64 -13.45 12.31
CA ARG A 24 11.73 -12.55 11.90
C ARG A 24 11.43 -11.80 10.61
N LEU A 25 10.68 -12.42 9.68
CA LEU A 25 10.25 -11.77 8.44
C LEU A 25 9.43 -10.48 8.67
N PRO A 26 8.38 -10.46 9.51
CA PRO A 26 7.62 -9.23 9.77
C PRO A 26 8.42 -8.20 10.57
N GLU A 27 9.34 -8.62 11.44
CA GLU A 27 10.23 -7.73 12.20
C GLU A 27 11.15 -6.94 11.25
N ILE A 28 11.82 -7.64 10.33
CA ILE A 28 12.70 -7.04 9.31
C ILE A 28 11.89 -6.25 8.28
N GLY A 29 10.74 -6.79 7.84
CA GLY A 29 9.84 -6.15 6.88
C GLY A 29 9.25 -4.84 7.40
N SER A 30 8.96 -4.74 8.70
CA SER A 30 8.49 -3.49 9.32
C SER A 30 9.56 -2.40 9.29
N GLY A 31 10.83 -2.75 9.52
CA GLY A 31 11.95 -1.82 9.43
C GLY A 31 12.21 -1.36 8.00
N LEU A 32 12.32 -2.31 7.07
CA LEU A 32 12.49 -2.03 5.63
C LEU A 32 11.31 -1.23 5.07
N GLY A 33 10.08 -1.56 5.43
CA GLY A 33 8.89 -0.84 4.97
C GLY A 33 8.87 0.61 5.41
N LYS A 34 9.25 0.89 6.66
CA LYS A 34 9.40 2.27 7.15
C LYS A 34 10.51 3.01 6.41
N ALA A 35 11.65 2.35 6.16
CA ALA A 35 12.77 2.94 5.42
C ALA A 35 12.39 3.25 3.96
N ILE A 36 11.76 2.31 3.26
CA ILE A 36 11.27 2.49 1.88
C ILE A 36 10.20 3.59 1.83
N ARG A 37 9.29 3.62 2.81
CA ARG A 37 8.27 4.66 2.91
C ARG A 37 8.88 6.04 3.13
N GLY A 38 9.82 6.17 4.06
CA GLY A 38 10.56 7.42 4.29
C GLY A 38 11.35 7.85 3.05
N PHE A 39 12.05 6.91 2.41
CA PHE A 39 12.78 7.15 1.16
C PHE A 39 11.86 7.62 0.03
N LYS A 40 10.68 6.98 -0.11
CA LYS A 40 9.67 7.39 -1.08
C LYS A 40 9.08 8.75 -0.75
N GLU A 41 8.82 9.07 0.52
CA GLU A 41 8.32 10.38 0.95
C GLU A 41 9.35 11.49 0.73
N SER A 42 10.64 11.21 0.94
CA SER A 42 11.73 12.14 0.64
C SER A 42 11.92 12.37 -0.87
N ILE A 43 11.83 11.30 -1.69
CA ILE A 43 11.89 11.44 -3.15
C ILE A 43 10.64 12.13 -3.70
N GLN A 44 9.47 11.88 -3.10
CA GLN A 44 8.21 12.50 -3.52
C GLN A 44 8.02 13.93 -2.98
N GLY A 45 8.91 14.41 -2.11
CA GLY A 45 9.09 15.81 -1.77
C GLY A 45 7.83 16.52 -1.24
N LYS A 46 7.64 16.52 0.08
CA LYS A 46 6.82 17.54 0.77
C LYS A 46 7.56 18.87 0.97
N ASP A 47 8.82 18.95 0.55
CA ASP A 47 9.63 20.18 0.48
C ASP A 47 9.73 20.75 -0.95
N ALA A 48 8.92 20.25 -1.90
CA ALA A 48 8.53 21.08 -3.02
C ALA A 48 7.49 22.06 -2.46
N ILE A 49 7.80 23.36 -2.48
CA ILE A 49 6.85 24.43 -2.17
C ILE A 49 5.49 24.08 -2.81
N ASP A 50 4.50 23.78 -1.98
CA ASP A 50 3.18 23.35 -2.44
C ASP A 50 2.41 24.56 -2.97
N VAL A 51 2.64 24.90 -4.24
CA VAL A 51 1.79 25.82 -5.02
C VAL A 51 0.59 25.11 -5.65
N THR A 52 0.30 23.87 -5.26
CA THR A 52 -0.90 23.15 -5.71
C THR A 52 -1.94 23.10 -4.59
N PRO A 53 -3.11 23.75 -4.73
CA PRO A 53 -4.14 23.72 -3.71
C PRO A 53 -4.72 22.30 -3.61
N LYS A 54 -4.28 21.51 -2.62
CA LYS A 54 -4.81 20.18 -2.36
C LYS A 54 -6.12 20.26 -1.58
N LYS A 55 -7.24 20.57 -2.24
CA LYS A 55 -8.57 20.39 -1.63
C LYS A 55 -9.75 20.20 -2.62
N GLU A 56 -9.65 19.29 -3.59
CA GLU A 56 -10.83 18.94 -4.43
C GLU A 56 -11.14 17.44 -4.57
N VAL A 57 -10.34 16.53 -3.99
CA VAL A 57 -10.61 15.07 -4.17
C VAL A 57 -11.44 14.45 -3.04
N ARG A 58 -11.79 15.20 -1.98
CA ARG A 58 -12.63 14.69 -0.88
C ARG A 58 -14.12 15.05 -0.97
N GLU A 59 -14.50 16.13 -1.64
CA GLU A 59 -15.92 16.52 -1.74
C GLU A 59 -16.71 15.69 -2.77
N LYS A 60 -16.06 15.16 -3.81
CA LYS A 60 -16.76 14.42 -4.88
C LYS A 60 -17.26 13.03 -4.45
N LYS A 61 -16.76 12.47 -3.34
CA LYS A 61 -17.21 11.15 -2.87
C LYS A 61 -18.43 11.23 -1.94
N GLU A 62 -18.52 12.29 -1.13
CA GLU A 62 -19.62 12.47 -0.19
C GLU A 62 -20.92 12.93 -0.90
N GLU A 63 -20.82 13.70 -1.99
CA GLU A 63 -22.01 14.14 -2.74
C GLU A 63 -22.64 13.02 -3.60
N SER A 64 -21.84 12.06 -4.07
CA SER A 64 -22.36 10.89 -4.80
C SER A 64 -23.07 9.88 -3.90
N GLU A 65 -22.60 9.66 -2.67
CA GLU A 65 -23.27 8.76 -1.72
C GLU A 65 -24.58 9.36 -1.16
N SER A 66 -24.68 10.69 -1.05
CA SER A 66 -25.91 11.35 -0.59
C SER A 66 -27.02 11.44 -1.65
N LYS A 67 -26.67 11.42 -2.96
CA LYS A 67 -27.67 11.42 -4.05
C LYS A 67 -28.24 10.02 -4.30
N GLU A 68 -27.42 8.97 -4.18
CA GLU A 68 -27.88 7.59 -4.40
C GLU A 68 -28.83 7.06 -3.31
N LYS A 69 -28.71 7.55 -2.06
CA LYS A 69 -29.68 7.22 -1.00
C LYS A 69 -31.04 7.88 -1.18
N LYS A 70 -31.09 9.09 -1.74
CA LYS A 70 -32.33 9.86 -1.86
C LYS A 70 -33.22 9.39 -3.02
N GLU A 71 -32.64 8.69 -3.98
CA GLU A 71 -33.34 8.13 -5.15
C GLU A 71 -33.96 6.75 -4.87
N LYS A 72 -33.47 6.02 -3.85
CA LYS A 72 -34.01 4.70 -3.45
C LYS A 72 -35.09 4.75 -2.36
N GLU A 73 -35.35 5.92 -1.77
CA GLU A 73 -36.37 6.12 -0.73
C GLU A 73 -37.67 6.77 -1.26
N ALA A 74 -37.70 7.13 -2.55
CA ALA A 74 -38.84 7.80 -3.19
C ALA A 74 -39.64 6.92 -4.18
N ASP A 75 -39.28 5.63 -4.28
CA ASP A 75 -39.99 4.57 -5.00
C ASP A 75 -40.64 3.57 -4.01
#